data_AF-A0A1F7NAI2-F1
#
_entry.id   AF-A0A1F7NAI2-F1
#
_cell.length_a   1.000
_cell.length_b   1.000
_cell.length_c   1.000
_cell.angle_alpha   90.00
_cell.angle_beta   90.00
_cell.angle_gamma   90.00
#
_symmetry.space_group_name_H-M   'P 1'
#
loop_
_entity.id
_entity.type
_entity.pdbx_description
1 polymer ?
#
loop_
_entity_poly.entity_id
_entity_poly.type
_entity_poly.pdbx_seq_one_letter_code
_entity_poly.pdbx_strand_id
1 'polypeptide(L)'
;MKPVLGWAAVVVAVFVAWSLLAFWLAVRPPRIAVPLAPADVGLRVEELAVTTDDGLRLAAWLVPRPGAPGVILLHGYPAEKADLLPLAAALAPHFSVLLLDLRYFGAS
;
A
#
# COMPACT_ATOMS: atom_id res chain seq x y z
N MET A 1 25.67 -30.67 31.88
CA MET A 1 26.16 -29.99 30.66
C MET A 1 25.23 -30.22 29.45
N LYS A 2 24.89 -31.46 29.07
CA LYS A 2 23.94 -31.76 27.97
C LYS A 2 22.56 -31.06 28.04
N PRO A 3 21.88 -30.94 29.21
CA PRO A 3 20.56 -30.28 29.26
C PRO A 3 20.65 -28.76 29.04
N VAL A 4 21.75 -28.13 29.45
CA VAL A 4 21.99 -26.69 29.24
C VAL A 4 22.19 -26.39 27.76
N LEU A 5 22.90 -27.26 27.04
CA LEU A 5 23.07 -27.14 25.59
C LEU A 5 21.75 -27.30 24.83
N GLY A 6 20.88 -28.21 25.29
CA GLY A 6 19.53 -28.38 24.73
C GLY A 6 18.66 -27.13 24.91
N TRP A 7 18.63 -26.55 26.12
CA TRP A 7 17.91 -25.30 26.37
C TRP A 7 18.45 -24.11 25.58
N ALA A 8 19.78 -23.98 25.46
CA ALA A 8 20.39 -22.93 24.64
C ALA A 8 19.98 -23.05 23.17
N ALA A 9 19.96 -24.27 22.61
CA ALA A 9 19.51 -24.50 21.24
C ALA A 9 18.03 -24.11 21.04
N VAL A 10 17.16 -24.41 22.00
CA VAL A 10 15.74 -24.01 21.96
C VAL A 10 15.59 -22.49 21.97
N VAL A 11 16.32 -21.78 22.84
CA VAL A 11 16.28 -20.31 22.91
C VAL A 11 16.72 -19.69 21.58
N VAL A 12 17.81 -20.18 21.00
CA VAL A 12 18.30 -19.70 19.69
C VAL A 12 17.27 -19.98 18.60
N ALA A 13 16.68 -21.18 18.57
CA ALA A 13 15.67 -21.54 17.57
C ALA A 13 14.42 -20.64 17.67
N VAL A 14 13.93 -20.37 18.88
CA VAL A 14 12.80 -19.46 19.12
C VAL A 14 13.14 -18.04 18.69
N PHE A 15 14.32 -17.54 19.03
CA PHE A 15 14.76 -16.21 18.62
C PHE A 15 14.81 -16.05 17.10
N VAL A 16 15.37 -17.04 16.40
CA VAL A 16 15.44 -17.04 14.93
C VAL A 16 14.02 -17.11 14.33
N ALA A 17 13.17 -18.02 14.81
CA ALA A 17 11.81 -18.16 14.32
C ALA A 17 11.00 -16.87 14.52
N TRP A 18 11.11 -16.24 15.69
CA TRP A 18 10.46 -14.96 15.97
C TRP A 18 10.99 -13.84 15.08
N SER A 19 12.30 -13.76 14.88
CA SER A 19 12.92 -12.75 14.00
C SER A 19 12.44 -12.90 12.56
N LEU A 20 12.35 -14.13 12.06
CA LEU A 20 11.83 -14.42 10.71
C LEU A 20 10.35 -14.09 10.59
N LEU A 21 9.55 -14.39 11.60
CA LEU A 21 8.13 -14.03 11.64
C LEU A 21 7.93 -12.51 11.66
N ALA A 22 8.66 -11.80 12.52
CA ALA A 22 8.62 -10.34 12.61
C ALA A 22 9.05 -9.69 11.30
N PHE A 23 10.14 -10.17 10.70
CA PHE A 23 10.57 -9.73 9.36
C PHE A 23 9.47 -9.96 8.33
N TRP A 24 8.89 -11.17 8.29
CA TRP A 24 7.84 -11.52 7.33
C TRP A 24 6.63 -10.60 7.46
N LEU A 25 6.17 -10.32 8.68
CA LEU A 25 5.05 -9.40 8.93
C LEU A 25 5.38 -7.95 8.58
N ALA A 26 6.65 -7.54 8.68
CA ALA A 26 7.10 -6.20 8.31
C ALA A 26 7.23 -6.00 6.80
N VAL A 27 7.56 -7.05 6.03
CA VAL A 27 7.66 -6.95 4.55
C VAL A 27 6.37 -7.39 3.84
N ARG A 28 5.50 -8.11 4.53
CA ARG A 28 4.20 -8.60 4.03
C ARG A 28 3.11 -8.37 5.08
N PRO A 29 2.77 -7.10 5.37
CA PRO A 29 1.64 -6.83 6.25
C PRO A 29 0.34 -7.40 5.66
N PRO A 30 -0.67 -7.65 6.49
CA PRO A 30 -2.03 -7.84 6.02
C PRO A 30 -2.48 -6.65 5.16
N ARG A 31 -3.20 -6.92 4.07
CA ARG A 31 -3.82 -5.86 3.27
C ARG A 31 -4.97 -5.24 4.06
N ILE A 32 -4.97 -3.91 4.16
CA ILE A 32 -6.06 -3.15 4.76
C ILE A 32 -7.03 -2.76 3.65
N ALA A 33 -8.31 -2.98 3.88
CA ALA A 33 -9.38 -2.47 3.03
C ALA A 33 -9.96 -1.21 3.70
N VAL A 34 -9.90 -0.09 3.00
CA VAL A 34 -10.52 1.16 3.40
C VAL A 34 -11.92 1.19 2.78
N PRO A 35 -13.00 1.26 3.59
CA PRO A 35 -14.37 1.19 3.10
C PRO A 35 -14.83 2.56 2.55
N LEU A 36 -14.07 3.10 1.58
CA LEU A 36 -14.35 4.38 0.94
C LEU A 36 -14.19 4.25 -0.57
N ALA A 37 -15.22 4.63 -1.31
CA ALA A 37 -15.23 4.68 -2.76
C ALA A 37 -15.07 6.13 -3.26
N PRO A 38 -14.56 6.34 -4.49
CA PRO A 38 -14.46 7.68 -5.07
C PRO A 38 -15.78 8.46 -5.06
N ALA A 39 -16.91 7.79 -5.27
CA ALA A 39 -18.23 8.40 -5.26
C ALA A 39 -18.61 8.99 -3.90
N ASP A 40 -18.13 8.41 -2.80
CA ASP A 40 -18.44 8.85 -1.43
C ASP A 40 -17.83 10.24 -1.12
N VAL A 41 -16.76 10.61 -1.82
CA VAL A 41 -16.11 11.93 -1.75
C VAL A 41 -16.42 12.81 -2.96
N GLY A 42 -17.42 12.45 -3.77
CA GLY A 42 -17.86 13.23 -4.93
C GLY A 42 -16.90 13.20 -6.12
N LEU A 43 -15.98 12.24 -6.17
CA LEU A 43 -15.04 12.07 -7.28
C LEU A 43 -15.57 11.11 -8.33
N ARG A 44 -15.35 11.46 -9.60
CA ARG A 44 -15.40 10.53 -10.73
C ARG A 44 -13.96 10.24 -11.14
N VAL A 45 -13.63 8.96 -11.25
CA VAL A 45 -12.29 8.49 -11.56
C VAL A 45 -12.29 7.64 -12.82
N GLU A 46 -11.17 7.69 -13.54
CA GLU A 46 -10.80 6.69 -14.54
C GLU A 46 -9.96 5.61 -13.84
N GLU A 47 -10.39 4.35 -13.93
CA GLU A 47 -9.59 3.22 -13.44
C GLU A 47 -8.56 2.82 -14.49
N LEU A 48 -7.31 2.72 -14.08
CA LEU A 48 -6.22 2.31 -14.95
C LEU A 48 -5.16 1.54 -14.18
N ALA A 49 -4.19 0.98 -14.90
CA ALA A 49 -3.04 0.32 -14.30
C ALA A 49 -1.75 0.93 -14.85
N VAL A 50 -0.77 1.13 -13.98
CA VAL A 50 0.59 1.55 -14.34
C VAL A 50 1.49 0.32 -14.35
N THR A 51 2.15 0.05 -15.47
CA THR A 51 3.12 -1.04 -15.58
C THR A 51 4.51 -0.53 -15.21
N THR A 52 5.14 -1.17 -14.22
CA THR A 52 6.53 -0.88 -13.82
C THR A 52 7.53 -1.55 -14.77
N ASP A 53 8.80 -1.16 -14.67
CA ASP A 53 9.91 -1.75 -15.43
C ASP A 53 10.14 -3.23 -15.11
N ASP A 54 9.89 -3.65 -13.87
CA ASP A 54 9.89 -5.04 -13.42
C ASP A 54 8.60 -5.83 -13.78
N GLY A 55 7.66 -5.21 -14.52
CA GLY A 55 6.48 -5.86 -15.08
C GLY A 55 5.28 -5.96 -14.14
N LEU A 56 5.32 -5.34 -12.96
CA LEU A 56 4.17 -5.27 -12.06
C LEU A 56 3.10 -4.34 -12.62
N ARG A 57 1.83 -4.67 -12.38
CA ARG A 57 0.69 -3.82 -12.72
C ARG A 57 0.14 -3.19 -11.46
N LEU A 58 0.32 -1.89 -11.31
CA LEU A 58 -0.15 -1.15 -10.15
C LEU A 58 -1.52 -0.54 -10.43
N ALA A 59 -2.50 -0.85 -9.59
CA ALA A 59 -3.85 -0.32 -9.70
C ALA A 59 -3.87 1.19 -9.38
N ALA A 60 -4.58 1.96 -10.21
CA ALA A 60 -4.63 3.41 -10.08
C ALA A 60 -6.02 3.98 -10.39
N TRP A 61 -6.27 5.16 -9.82
CA TRP A 61 -7.40 6.02 -10.15
C TRP A 61 -6.90 7.38 -10.61
N LEU A 62 -7.37 7.85 -11.75
CA LEU A 62 -7.12 9.19 -12.25
C LEU A 62 -8.38 10.04 -12.11
N VAL A 63 -8.27 11.19 -11.45
CA VAL A 63 -9.23 12.29 -11.50
C VAL A 63 -8.74 13.28 -12.55
N PRO A 64 -9.30 13.28 -13.77
CA PRO A 64 -8.80 14.13 -14.85
C PRO A 64 -9.23 15.59 -14.65
N ARG A 65 -8.29 16.52 -14.89
CA ARG A 65 -8.56 17.95 -15.07
C ARG A 65 -7.73 18.48 -16.24
N PRO A 66 -8.29 18.49 -17.46
CA PRO A 66 -7.58 18.95 -18.65
C PRO A 66 -6.99 20.36 -18.46
N GLY A 67 -5.72 20.55 -18.82
CA GLY A 67 -5.03 21.82 -18.70
C GLY A 67 -4.50 22.17 -17.30
N ALA A 68 -4.78 21.36 -16.28
CA ALA A 68 -4.19 21.54 -14.95
C ALA A 68 -2.90 20.72 -14.76
N PRO A 69 -1.98 21.18 -13.90
CA PRO A 69 -0.82 20.38 -13.50
C PRO A 69 -1.24 19.04 -12.86
N GLY A 70 -0.40 18.03 -13.01
CA GLY A 70 -0.60 16.70 -12.43
C GLY A 70 -0.02 16.59 -11.02
N VAL A 71 -0.71 15.86 -10.14
CA VAL A 71 -0.22 15.45 -8.82
C VAL A 71 -0.41 13.94 -8.66
N ILE A 72 0.59 13.26 -8.13
CA ILE A 72 0.54 11.82 -7.82
C ILE A 72 0.48 11.68 -6.30
N LEU A 73 -0.51 10.95 -5.81
CA LEU A 73 -0.71 10.63 -4.41
C LEU A 73 -0.29 9.19 -4.14
N LEU A 74 0.64 9.02 -3.20
CA LEU A 74 1.19 7.74 -2.76
C LEU A 74 0.84 7.51 -1.30
N HIS A 75 0.26 6.36 -0.97
CA HIS A 75 -0.17 6.05 0.39
C HIS A 75 1.00 5.59 1.29
N GLY A 76 0.76 5.61 2.60
CA GLY A 76 1.72 5.15 3.61
C GLY A 76 1.74 3.62 3.79
N TYR A 77 2.46 3.16 4.81
CA TYR A 77 2.55 1.75 5.18
C TYR A 77 1.88 1.48 6.54
N PRO A 78 1.05 0.43 6.67
CA PRO A 78 0.25 -0.23 5.63
C PRO A 78 -0.99 0.62 5.30
N ALA A 79 -1.32 0.78 4.01
CA ALA A 79 -2.53 1.48 3.55
C ALA A 79 -2.85 1.07 2.09
N GLU A 80 -3.82 1.75 1.47
CA GLU A 80 -4.15 1.67 0.04
C GLU A 80 -4.62 3.05 -0.47
N LYS A 81 -4.78 3.21 -1.79
CA LYS A 81 -5.11 4.50 -2.43
C LYS A 81 -6.43 5.13 -1.95
N ALA A 82 -7.37 4.31 -1.47
CA ALA A 82 -8.64 4.78 -0.93
C ALA A 82 -8.49 5.64 0.34
N ASP A 83 -7.42 5.45 1.12
CA ASP A 83 -7.08 6.26 2.29
C ASP A 83 -6.86 7.75 1.94
N LEU A 84 -6.48 8.02 0.68
CA LEU A 84 -6.16 9.36 0.18
C LEU A 84 -7.33 10.04 -0.55
N LEU A 85 -8.50 9.40 -0.64
CA LEU A 85 -9.65 9.96 -1.35
C LEU A 85 -10.09 11.35 -0.84
N PRO A 86 -10.13 11.64 0.48
CA PRO A 86 -10.43 12.99 0.97
C PRO A 86 -9.42 14.05 0.50
N LEU A 87 -8.12 13.70 0.46
CA LEU A 87 -7.09 14.59 -0.04
C LEU A 87 -7.19 14.78 -1.56
N ALA A 88 -7.48 13.70 -2.30
CA ALA A 88 -7.72 13.79 -3.73
C ALA A 88 -8.91 14.69 -4.06
N ALA A 89 -10.00 14.61 -3.27
CA ALA A 89 -11.16 15.47 -3.44
C ALA A 89 -10.83 16.95 -3.21
N ALA A 90 -9.98 17.26 -2.24
CA ALA A 90 -9.51 18.63 -2.00
C ALA A 90 -8.58 19.17 -3.10
N LEU A 91 -7.83 18.29 -3.79
CA LEU A 91 -6.88 18.68 -4.85
C LEU A 91 -7.51 18.69 -6.25
N ALA A 92 -8.54 17.89 -6.49
CA ALA A 92 -9.24 17.77 -7.77
C ALA A 92 -9.77 19.10 -8.38
N PRO A 93 -10.05 20.17 -7.60
CA PRO A 93 -10.37 21.48 -8.15
C PRO A 93 -9.20 22.19 -8.86
N HIS A 94 -7.96 21.80 -8.57
CA HIS A 94 -6.75 22.51 -9.01
C HIS A 94 -5.78 21.67 -9.82
N PHE A 95 -5.87 20.34 -9.72
CA PHE A 95 -4.91 19.40 -10.31
C PHE A 95 -5.63 18.27 -11.05
N SER A 96 -4.94 17.65 -12.01
CA SER A 96 -5.22 16.25 -12.38
C SER A 96 -4.57 15.35 -11.32
N VAL A 97 -5.34 14.50 -10.66
CA VAL A 97 -4.86 13.74 -9.49
C VAL A 97 -4.81 12.26 -9.83
N LEU A 98 -3.64 11.64 -9.71
CA LEU A 98 -3.45 10.19 -9.84
C LEU A 98 -3.24 9.60 -8.44
N LEU A 99 -4.07 8.64 -8.05
CA LEU A 99 -3.89 7.84 -6.84
C LEU A 99 -3.43 6.43 -7.25
N LEU A 100 -2.42 5.89 -6.56
CA LEU A 100 -1.82 4.61 -6.88
C LEU A 100 -1.83 3.69 -5.65
N ASP A 101 -2.20 2.42 -5.84
CA ASP A 101 -1.85 1.37 -4.89
C ASP A 101 -0.39 0.97 -5.12
N LEU A 102 0.48 1.24 -4.14
CA LEU A 102 1.86 0.79 -4.18
C LEU A 102 1.93 -0.74 -4.26
N ARG A 103 3.06 -1.27 -4.76
CA ARG A 103 3.29 -2.71 -4.92
C ARG A 103 2.86 -3.49 -3.68
N TYR A 104 2.18 -4.62 -3.87
CA TYR A 104 1.63 -5.50 -2.82
C TYR A 104 0.39 -4.97 -2.05
N PHE A 105 0.04 -3.69 -2.17
CA PHE A 105 -1.10 -3.09 -1.44
C PHE A 105 -2.35 -2.95 -2.30
N GLY A 106 -3.50 -2.78 -1.63
CA GLY A 106 -4.80 -2.60 -2.27
C GLY A 106 -5.09 -3.64 -3.37
N ALA A 107 -5.37 -3.14 -4.57
CA ALA A 107 -5.65 -3.93 -5.76
C ALA A 107 -4.43 -4.18 -6.68
N SER A 108 -3.22 -3.79 -6.25
CA SER A 108 -1.95 -4.12 -6.93
C SER A 108 -1.40 -5.51 -6.57
#